data_AF-A0A318H7V1-F1
#
_entry.id   AF-A0A318H7V1-F1
#
_cell.length_a   1.000
_cell.length_b   1.000
_cell.length_c   1.000
_cell.angle_alpha   90.00
_cell.angle_beta   90.00
_cell.angle_gamma   90.00
#
_symmetry.space_group_name_H-M   'P 1'
#
loop_
_entity.id
_entity.type
_entity.pdbx_description
1 polymer ?
#
loop_
_entity_poly.entity_id
_entity_poly.type
_entity_poly.pdbx_seq_one_letter_code
_entity_poly.pdbx_strand_id
1 'polypeptide(L)' 'MFQIGDRVREGSHVGTVTDVGTVLIQLKTSEGTSRVVCPWELVLMRASHDGNGSNLAPE' A
#
# COMPACT_ATOMS: atom_id res chain seq x y z
N MET A 1 -0.22 11.02 2.13
CA MET A 1 1.07 10.73 1.47
C MET A 1 1.33 9.25 1.68
N PHE A 2 1.53 8.50 0.59
CA PHE A 2 1.74 7.06 0.65
C PHE A 2 3.19 6.74 1.04
N GLN A 3 3.40 5.66 1.77
CA GLN A 3 4.70 5.16 2.18
C GLN A 3 4.99 3.80 1.52
N ILE A 4 6.27 3.49 1.31
CA ILE A 4 6.69 2.16 0.87
C ILE A 4 6.20 1.14 1.90
N GLY A 5 5.49 0.12 1.43
CA GLY A 5 4.83 -0.89 2.27
C GLY A 5 3.33 -0.66 2.48
N ASP A 6 2.80 0.52 2.15
CA ASP A 6 1.36 0.78 2.22
C ASP A 6 0.58 -0.10 1.25
N ARG A 7 -0.60 -0.53 1.67
CA ARG A 7 -1.52 -1.33 0.86
C ARG A 7 -2.59 -0.42 0.25
N VAL A 8 -2.66 -0.38 -1.08
CA VAL A 8 -3.45 0.59 -1.85
C VAL A 8 -4.38 -0.10 -2.83
N ARG A 9 -5.45 0.59 -3.24
CA ARG A 9 -6.40 0.13 -4.23
C ARG A 9 -6.47 1.08 -5.42
N GLU A 10 -6.36 0.52 -6.62
CA GLU A 10 -6.57 1.19 -7.90
C GLU A 10 -7.76 0.52 -8.59
N GLY A 11 -8.91 1.20 -8.63
CA GLY A 11 -10.16 0.61 -9.14
C GLY A 11 -10.54 -0.70 -8.42
N SER A 12 -10.55 -1.81 -9.15
CA SER A 12 -10.82 -3.16 -8.63
C SER A 12 -9.58 -3.89 -8.08
N HIS A 13 -8.37 -3.37 -8.27
CA HIS A 13 -7.13 -4.06 -7.95
C HIS A 13 -6.51 -3.57 -6.64
N VAL A 14 -5.94 -4.49 -5.87
CA VAL A 14 -5.21 -4.20 -4.63
C VAL A 14 -3.72 -4.49 -4.85
N GLY A 15 -2.86 -3.60 -4.36
CA GLY A 15 -1.40 -3.74 -4.44
C GLY A 15 -0.68 -3.13 -3.24
N THR A 16 0.64 -3.29 -3.20
CA THR A 16 1.54 -2.72 -2.18
C THR A 16 2.48 -1.72 -2.84
N VAL A 17 2.68 -0.56 -2.20
CA VAL A 17 3.61 0.47 -2.65
C VAL A 17 5.05 -0.03 -2.48
N THR A 18 5.79 -0.16 -3.57
CA THR A 18 7.19 -0.63 -3.53
C THR A 18 8.21 0.49 -3.71
N ASP A 19 7.81 1.62 -4.28
CA ASP A 19 8.63 2.81 -4.47
C ASP A 19 7.73 4.06 -4.56
N VAL A 20 8.26 5.20 -4.13
CA VAL A 20 7.55 6.49 -4.17
C VAL A 20 8.43 7.52 -4.87
N GLY A 21 8.33 7.58 -6.20
CA GLY A 21 8.90 8.66 -6.99
C GLY A 21 8.07 9.94 -6.87
N THR A 22 8.66 11.09 -7.17
CA THR A 22 8.04 12.43 -7.04
C THR A 22 6.72 12.59 -7.82
N VAL A 23 6.39 11.68 -8.73
CA VAL A 23 5.19 11.73 -9.60
C VAL A 23 4.54 10.36 -9.86
N LEU A 24 5.25 9.23 -9.69
CA LEU A 24 4.77 7.91 -10.13
C LEU A 24 4.98 6.86 -9.06
N ILE A 25 4.00 5.98 -8.89
CA ILE A 25 4.02 4.86 -7.95
C ILE A 25 3.98 3.56 -8.74
N GLN A 26 4.94 2.68 -8.47
CA GLN A 26 4.91 1.31 -8.99
C GLN A 26 4.13 0.40 -8.04
N LEU A 27 3.21 -0.37 -8.61
CA LEU A 27 2.34 -1.31 -7.92
C LEU A 27 2.55 -2.71 -8.47
N LYS A 28 2.40 -3.71 -7.61
CA LYS A 28 2.22 -5.11 -8.02
C LYS A 28 0.79 -5.53 -7.72
N THR A 29 0.04 -5.93 -8.74
CA THR A 29 -1.34 -6.42 -8.58
C THR A 29 -1.36 -7.83 -8.01
N SER A 30 -2.51 -8.25 -7.48
CA SER A 30 -2.75 -9.63 -7.02
C SER A 30 -2.52 -10.69 -8.12
N GLU A 31 -2.62 -10.30 -9.38
CA GLU A 31 -2.34 -11.14 -10.55
C GLU A 31 -0.84 -11.19 -10.91
N GLY A 32 0.01 -10.55 -10.10
CA GLY A 32 1.46 -10.52 -10.29
C GLY A 32 1.95 -9.52 -11.35
N THR A 33 1.06 -8.75 -11.95
CA THR A 33 1.41 -7.73 -12.95
C THR A 33 1.93 -6.47 -12.28
N SER A 34 2.99 -5.88 -12.83
CA SER A 34 3.51 -4.58 -12.36
C SER A 34 2.91 -3.44 -13.18
N ARG A 35 2.48 -2.38 -12.51
CA ARG A 35 1.90 -1.17 -13.13
C ARG A 35 2.49 0.09 -12.53
N VAL A 36 2.50 1.17 -13.31
CA VAL A 36 2.94 2.50 -12.88
C VAL A 36 1.75 3.45 -12.98
N VAL A 37 1.42 4.14 -11.89
CA VAL A 37 0.25 5.03 -11.82
C VAL A 37 0.58 6.35 -11.14
N CYS A 38 -0.27 7.36 -11.34
CA CYS A 38 -0.15 8.63 -10.64
C CYS A 38 -0.76 8.55 -9.22
N PRO A 39 -0.23 9.29 -8.22
CA PRO A 39 -0.69 9.23 -6.83
C PRO A 39 -2.19 9.56 -6.62
N TRP A 40 -2.79 10.40 -7.47
CA TRP A 40 -4.21 10.76 -7.37
C TRP A 40 -5.15 9.66 -7.90
N GLU A 41 -4.63 8.67 -8.61
CA GLU A 41 -5.40 7.52 -9.10
C GLU A 41 -5.51 6.40 -8.03
N LEU A 42 -4.82 6.55 -6.91
CA LEU A 42 -4.79 5.60 -5.81
C LEU A 42 -5.74 5.98 -4.67
N VAL A 43 -6.50 5.01 -4.19
CA VAL A 43 -7.27 5.14 -2.94
C VAL A 43 -6.61 4.30 -1.86
N LEU A 44 -6.20 4.94 -0.76
CA LEU A 44 -5.62 4.25 0.39
C LEU A 44 -6.69 3.36 1.04
N MET A 45 -6.44 2.05 1.12
CA MET A 45 -7.28 1.17 1.92
C MET A 45 -6.74 1.17 3.35
N ARG A 46 -7.52 1.67 4.31
CA ARG A 46 -7.20 1.45 5.72
C ARG A 46 -7.33 -0.04 6.01
N ALA A 47 -6.29 -0.65 6.58
CA ALA A 47 -6.45 -1.95 7.21
C ALA A 47 -7.53 -1.82 8.29
N SER A 48 -8.49 -2.74 8.31
CA SER A 48 -9.36 -2.92 9.48
C SER A 48 -8.42 -3.01 10.67
N HIS A 49 -8.50 -2.06 11.59
CA HIS A 49 -7.81 -2.11 12.86
C HIS A 49 -8.39 -3.29 13.63
N ASP A 50 -7.89 -4.50 13.40
CA ASP A 50 -8.01 -5.55 14.41
C ASP A 50 -7.08 -5.14 15.55
N GLY A 51 -7.71 -4.62 16.60
CA GLY A 51 -6.99 -4.23 17.80
C GLY A 51 -6.37 -5.45 18.45
N ASN A 52 -5.05 -5.50 18.48
CA ASN A 52 -4.34 -6.26 19.51
C ASN A 52 -3.02 -5.55 19.84
N GLY A 53 -3.13 -4.50 20.65
CA GLY A 53 -2.00 -3.98 21.41
C GLY A 53 -1.59 -5.00 22.46
N SER A 54 -0.40 -5.57 22.32
CA SER A 54 0.39 -6.09 23.43
C SER A 54 1.85 -6.10 23.00
N ASN A 55 2.50 -4.95 23.17
CA ASN A 55 3.93 -4.79 23.08
C ASN A 55 4.53 -5.32 24.39
N LEU A 56 4.88 -6.60 24.44
CA LEU A 56 5.74 -7.16 25.49
C LEU A 56 7.19 -7.04 25.00
N ALA A 57 7.96 -6.15 25.64
CA ALA A 57 9.40 -6.06 25.48
C ALA A 57 10.09 -7.19 26.28
N PRO A 58 11.15 -7.84 25.78
CA PRO A 58 11.94 -8.77 26.57
C PRO A 58 13.05 -8.04 27.35
N GLU A 59 13.27 -8.44 28.61
CA GLU A 59 14.48 -8.18 29.40
C GLU A 59 15.65 -9.08 28.96
#